data_AF-A0A7C1EYG3-F1
#
_entry.id   AF-A0A7C1EYG3-F1
#
_cell.length_a   1.000
_cell.length_b   1.000
_cell.length_c   1.000
_cell.angle_alpha   90.00
_cell.angle_beta   90.00
_cell.angle_gamma   90.00
#
_symmetry.space_group_name_H-M   'P 1'
#
loop_
_entity.id
_entity.type
_entity.pdbx_description
1 polymer ?
#
loop_
_entity_poly.entity_id
_entity_poly.type
_entity_poly.pdbx_seq_one_letter_code
_entity_poly.pdbx_strand_id
1 'polypeptide(L)'
;MSHSLPFAACFQPGVIALSPQLQALGAECSTQVHQHLSGDWGVVDASTRQANDRALREAGRLFACYETEYGEIWITTDETRALTLCFLPVEYPQLYGYQSPLLRLRHRG
;
A
#
# COMPACT_ATOMS: atom_id res chain seq x y z
N MET A 1 10.48 -7.28 28.45
CA MET A 1 11.14 -6.06 28.00
C MET A 1 10.40 -5.59 26.76
N SER A 2 9.65 -4.49 26.85
CA SER A 2 8.82 -3.98 25.76
C SER A 2 9.66 -3.04 24.91
N HIS A 3 10.02 -3.46 23.71
CA HIS A 3 10.56 -2.54 22.71
C HIS A 3 9.38 -1.75 22.11
N SER A 4 9.17 -0.54 22.59
CA SER A 4 8.32 0.44 21.89
C SER A 4 8.99 0.80 20.56
N LEU A 5 8.36 0.45 19.45
CA LEU A 5 8.82 0.85 18.12
C LEU A 5 8.82 2.40 18.00
N PRO A 6 9.83 3.02 17.39
CA PRO A 6 10.06 4.47 17.43
C PRO A 6 9.13 5.29 16.52
N PHE A 7 8.00 4.74 16.07
CA PHE A 7 7.13 5.43 15.12
C PHE A 7 5.63 5.15 15.39
N ALA A 8 4.82 6.21 15.40
CA ALA A 8 3.37 6.13 15.60
C ALA A 8 2.66 5.98 14.26
N ALA A 9 2.25 4.76 13.90
CA ALA A 9 1.47 4.48 12.71
C ALA A 9 0.16 5.29 12.67
N CYS A 10 -0.13 5.92 11.53
CA CYS A 10 -1.35 6.69 11.30
C CYS A 10 -2.59 5.78 11.15
N PHE A 11 -2.39 4.51 10.77
CA PHE A 11 -3.46 3.53 10.59
C PHE A 11 -2.90 2.10 10.73
N GLN A 12 -3.79 1.13 10.92
CA GLN A 12 -3.42 -0.28 11.00
C GLN A 12 -3.04 -0.82 9.61
N PRO A 13 -1.97 -1.62 9.47
CA PRO A 13 -1.53 -2.12 8.17
C PRO A 13 -2.43 -3.21 7.57
N GLY A 14 -3.22 -3.91 8.39
CA GLY A 14 -3.88 -5.14 7.97
C GLY A 14 -2.86 -6.22 7.56
N VAL A 15 -3.23 -7.07 6.61
CA VAL A 15 -2.31 -8.01 5.96
C VAL A 15 -1.41 -7.24 5.00
N ILE A 16 -0.10 -7.39 5.11
CA ILE A 16 0.86 -6.84 4.16
C ILE A 16 1.21 -7.93 3.14
N ALA A 17 1.07 -7.61 1.85
CA ALA A 17 1.38 -8.52 0.75
C ALA A 17 2.20 -7.82 -0.33
N LEU A 18 3.08 -8.59 -0.97
CA LEU A 18 3.76 -8.19 -2.20
C LEU A 18 3.08 -8.88 -3.38
N SER A 19 3.01 -8.24 -4.54
CA SER A 19 2.58 -8.92 -5.77
C SER A 19 3.52 -10.07 -6.14
N PRO A 20 3.06 -11.09 -6.89
CA PRO A 20 3.94 -12.19 -7.32
C PRO A 20 5.15 -11.72 -8.12
N GLN A 21 5.00 -10.67 -8.94
CA GLN A 21 6.06 -10.09 -9.74
C GLN A 21 7.10 -9.42 -8.85
N LEU A 22 6.66 -8.65 -7.86
CA LEU A 22 7.57 -8.01 -6.91
C LEU A 22 8.28 -9.05 -6.02
N GLN A 23 7.59 -10.11 -5.61
CA GLN A 23 8.20 -11.27 -4.93
C GLN A 23 9.25 -11.97 -5.79
N ALA A 24 8.97 -12.18 -7.09
CA ALA A 24 9.89 -12.82 -8.01
C ALA A 24 11.17 -12.00 -8.26
N LEU A 25 11.10 -10.67 -8.09
CA LEU A 25 12.26 -9.78 -8.10
C LEU A 25 13.10 -9.86 -6.81
N GLY A 26 12.62 -10.55 -5.76
CA GLY A 26 13.26 -10.57 -4.45
C GLY A 26 13.25 -9.19 -3.78
N ALA A 27 12.25 -8.37 -4.07
CA ALA A 27 12.17 -7.02 -3.54
C ALA A 27 11.77 -7.01 -2.06
N GLU A 28 12.41 -6.13 -1.29
CA GLU A 28 12.07 -5.86 0.11
C GLU A 28 11.40 -4.49 0.24
N CYS A 29 10.17 -4.45 0.78
CA CYS A 29 9.36 -3.24 0.86
C CYS A 29 9.16 -2.72 2.29
N SER A 30 9.89 -3.25 3.27
CA SER A 30 9.67 -2.93 4.69
C SER A 30 9.79 -1.43 4.99
N THR A 31 10.78 -0.75 4.40
CA THR A 31 10.97 0.69 4.53
C THR A 31 9.80 1.49 3.95
N GLN A 32 9.38 1.16 2.73
CA GLN A 32 8.28 1.84 2.04
C GLN A 32 6.94 1.59 2.75
N VAL A 33 6.74 0.39 3.31
CA VAL A 33 5.57 0.10 4.14
C VAL A 33 5.60 0.94 5.42
N HIS A 34 6.74 1.06 6.10
CA HIS A 34 6.83 1.94 7.29
C HIS A 34 6.53 3.40 6.95
N GLN A 35 7.07 3.91 5.84
CA GLN A 35 6.75 5.24 5.33
C GLN A 35 5.26 5.38 5.05
N HIS A 36 4.64 4.42 4.38
CA HIS A 36 3.22 4.45 4.07
C HIS A 36 2.35 4.49 5.33
N LEU A 37 2.68 3.67 6.33
CA LEU A 37 2.02 3.68 7.64
C LEU A 37 2.23 4.98 8.42
N SER A 38 3.28 5.73 8.09
CA SER A 38 3.57 7.05 8.67
C SER A 38 2.80 8.20 8.06
N GLY A 39 2.04 7.94 6.99
CA GLY A 39 1.46 9.00 6.18
C GLY A 39 2.48 9.72 5.30
N ASP A 40 3.70 9.20 5.19
CA ASP A 40 4.58 9.53 4.08
C ASP A 40 3.99 8.85 2.84
N TRP A 41 3.57 9.64 1.87
CA TRP A 41 2.97 9.15 0.63
C TRP A 41 4.00 9.01 -0.50
N GLY A 42 5.28 9.28 -0.22
CA GLY A 42 6.36 9.24 -1.18
C GLY A 42 6.20 10.25 -2.31
N VAL A 43 6.41 9.83 -3.56
CA VAL A 43 6.40 10.67 -4.77
C VAL A 43 4.98 10.71 -5.37
N VAL A 44 4.10 11.50 -4.74
CA VAL A 44 2.74 11.74 -5.24
C VAL A 44 2.42 13.23 -5.33
N ASP A 45 1.48 13.58 -6.20
CA ASP A 45 1.00 14.94 -6.40
C ASP A 45 0.14 15.45 -5.23
N ALA A 46 -0.15 16.76 -5.21
CA ALA A 46 -0.91 17.39 -4.13
C ALA A 46 -2.34 16.83 -4.01
N SER A 47 -2.97 16.49 -5.15
CA SER A 47 -4.32 15.93 -5.19
C SER A 47 -4.38 14.57 -4.50
N THR A 48 -3.40 13.71 -4.77
CA THR A 48 -3.28 12.38 -4.15
C THR A 48 -3.02 12.47 -2.66
N ARG A 49 -2.15 13.39 -2.21
CA ARG A 49 -1.95 13.63 -0.77
C ARG A 49 -3.25 14.04 -0.08
N GLN A 50 -3.97 15.01 -0.65
CA GLN A 50 -5.24 15.46 -0.12
C GLN A 50 -6.31 14.33 -0.11
N ALA A 51 -6.31 13.48 -1.14
CA ALA A 51 -7.18 12.31 -1.19
C ALA A 51 -6.86 11.31 -0.06
N ASN A 52 -5.58 11.05 0.23
CA ASN A 52 -5.16 10.21 1.35
C ASN A 52 -5.56 10.82 2.70
N ASP A 53 -5.32 12.11 2.91
CA ASP A 53 -5.68 12.81 4.16
C ASP A 53 -7.19 12.78 4.45
N ARG A 54 -8.00 12.82 3.38
CA ARG A 54 -9.45 12.61 3.46
C ARG A 54 -9.78 11.14 3.74
N ALA A 55 -9.16 10.21 3.01
CA ALA A 55 -9.37 8.78 3.15
C ALA A 55 -9.00 8.24 4.55
N LEU A 56 -8.04 8.86 5.25
CA LEU A 56 -7.74 8.56 6.65
C LEU A 56 -8.91 8.87 7.59
N ARG A 57 -9.72 9.89 7.28
CA ARG A 57 -10.88 10.31 8.10
C ARG A 57 -12.18 9.64 7.68
N GLU A 58 -12.33 9.37 6.39
CA GLU A 58 -13.61 8.97 5.77
C GLU A 58 -13.61 7.50 5.29
N ALA A 59 -12.63 6.70 5.70
CA ALA A 59 -12.48 5.30 5.29
C ALA A 59 -12.45 5.11 3.76
N GLY A 60 -11.45 5.73 3.11
CA GLY A 60 -11.15 5.53 1.68
C GLY A 60 -9.87 4.73 1.44
N ARG A 61 -9.62 4.25 0.23
CA ARG A 61 -8.35 3.62 -0.16
C ARG A 61 -7.20 4.64 -0.06
N LEU A 62 -6.06 4.19 0.45
CA LEU A 62 -4.82 4.95 0.51
C LEU A 62 -3.89 4.50 -0.61
N PHE A 63 -3.07 5.43 -1.11
CA PHE A 63 -2.11 5.17 -2.18
C PHE A 63 -0.80 5.94 -1.94
N ALA A 64 0.33 5.27 -2.10
CA ALA A 64 1.65 5.87 -2.06
C ALA A 64 2.53 5.32 -3.20
N CYS A 65 3.52 6.11 -3.60
CA CYS A 65 4.47 5.77 -4.65
C CYS A 65 5.91 5.99 -4.16
N TYR A 66 6.79 5.02 -4.37
CA TYR A 66 8.18 5.10 -3.93
C TYR A 66 9.13 4.72 -5.05
N GLU A 67 10.19 5.50 -5.20
CA GLU A 67 11.35 5.11 -6.02
C GLU A 67 12.26 4.21 -5.18
N THR A 68 12.59 3.03 -5.73
CA THR A 68 13.44 2.04 -5.08
C THR A 68 14.50 1.52 -6.05
N GLU A 69 15.44 0.72 -5.56
CA GLU A 69 16.41 0.03 -6.41
C GLU A 69 15.75 -0.96 -7.40
N TYR A 70 14.53 -1.41 -7.10
CA TYR A 70 13.72 -2.29 -7.96
C TYR A 70 12.86 -1.51 -8.96
N GLY A 71 12.97 -0.17 -8.97
CA GLY A 71 12.11 0.73 -9.73
C GLY A 71 11.00 1.34 -8.88
N GLU A 72 10.02 1.91 -9.57
CA GLU A 72 8.84 2.49 -8.94
C GLU A 72 7.96 1.38 -8.33
N ILE A 73 7.63 1.53 -7.04
CA ILE A 73 6.73 0.64 -6.31
C ILE A 73 5.53 1.43 -5.81
N TRP A 74 4.34 0.91 -6.08
CA TRP A 74 3.09 1.43 -5.57
C TRP A 74 2.65 0.63 -4.34
N ILE A 75 2.18 1.35 -3.33
CA ILE A 75 1.57 0.75 -2.14
C ILE A 75 0.15 1.25 -2.02
N THR A 76 -0.79 0.32 -1.83
CA THR A 76 -2.19 0.67 -1.53
C THR A 76 -2.63 0.01 -0.23
N THR A 77 -3.41 0.73 0.57
CA THR A 77 -4.17 0.12 1.66
C THR A 77 -5.66 0.30 1.39
N ASP A 78 -6.43 -0.78 1.40
CA ASP A 78 -7.85 -0.72 1.10
C ASP A 78 -8.65 0.03 2.18
N GLU A 79 -9.87 0.44 1.85
CA GLU A 79 -10.73 1.28 2.69
C GLU A 79 -11.02 0.69 4.08
N THR A 80 -11.02 -0.63 4.23
CA THR A 80 -11.22 -1.31 5.52
C THR A 80 -9.92 -1.50 6.31
N ARG A 81 -8.77 -1.10 5.73
CA ARG A 81 -7.43 -1.34 6.29
C ARG A 81 -7.13 -2.81 6.51
N ALA A 82 -7.76 -3.69 5.74
CA ALA A 82 -7.58 -5.14 5.86
C ALA A 82 -6.39 -5.63 5.02
N LEU A 83 -6.06 -4.93 3.93
CA LEU A 83 -4.98 -5.30 3.03
C LEU A 83 -4.13 -4.09 2.66
N THR A 84 -2.81 -4.21 2.87
CA THR A 84 -1.77 -3.35 2.31
C THR A 84 -0.99 -4.13 1.25
N LEU A 85 -1.08 -3.71 0.00
CA LEU A 85 -0.45 -4.37 -1.14
C LEU A 85 0.66 -3.49 -1.73
N CYS A 86 1.85 -4.08 -1.90
CA CYS A 86 2.98 -3.51 -2.64
C CYS A 86 3.08 -4.16 -4.01
N PHE A 87 3.17 -3.37 -5.08
CA PHE A 87 3.17 -3.86 -6.46
C PHE A 87 3.82 -2.87 -7.43
N LEU A 88 4.20 -3.32 -8.62
CA LEU A 88 4.74 -2.48 -9.68
C LEU A 88 3.60 -1.74 -10.42
N PRO A 89 3.82 -0.50 -10.92
CA PRO A 89 2.79 0.27 -11.62
C PRO A 89 2.15 -0.47 -12.81
N VAL A 90 2.96 -1.25 -13.54
CA VAL A 90 2.52 -2.06 -14.69
C VAL A 90 1.49 -3.13 -14.32
N GLU A 91 1.37 -3.48 -13.04
CA GLU A 91 0.41 -4.45 -12.52
C GLU A 91 -0.97 -3.85 -12.22
N TYR A 92 -1.09 -2.51 -12.22
CA TYR A 92 -2.33 -1.83 -11.85
C TYR A 92 -3.54 -2.28 -12.69
N PRO A 93 -3.46 -2.38 -14.04
CA PRO A 93 -4.58 -2.86 -14.85
C PRO A 93 -5.04 -4.27 -14.50
N GLN A 94 -4.13 -5.16 -14.09
CA GLN A 94 -4.43 -6.55 -13.73
C GLN A 94 -5.04 -6.64 -12.32
N LEU A 95 -4.64 -5.75 -11.40
CA LEU A 95 -5.10 -5.71 -10.02
C LEU A 95 -6.44 -4.98 -9.84
N TYR A 96 -6.79 -4.06 -10.73
CA TYR A 96 -8.04 -3.28 -10.66
C TYR A 96 -8.93 -3.39 -11.90
N GLY A 97 -8.50 -4.15 -12.90
CA GLY A 97 -9.33 -4.51 -14.05
C GLY A 97 -10.41 -5.52 -13.68
N TYR A 98 -11.38 -5.68 -14.58
CA TYR A 98 -12.59 -6.51 -14.41
C TYR A 98 -12.33 -7.99 -14.03
N GLN A 99 -11.12 -8.49 -14.21
CA GLN A 99 -10.73 -9.89 -13.95
C GLN A 99 -9.78 -10.06 -12.75
N SER A 100 -9.58 -9.02 -11.93
CA SER A 100 -8.58 -9.03 -10.85
C SER A 100 -8.82 -10.15 -9.82
N PRO A 101 -7.80 -10.98 -9.54
CA PRO A 101 -7.82 -11.93 -8.41
C PRO A 101 -7.96 -11.24 -7.05
N LEU A 102 -7.47 -10.01 -6.91
CA LEU A 102 -7.55 -9.27 -5.65
C LEU A 102 -8.95 -8.72 -5.37
N LEU A 103 -9.74 -8.43 -6.41
CA LEU A 103 -11.17 -8.16 -6.24
C LEU A 103 -11.92 -9.41 -5.73
N ARG A 104 -11.47 -10.62 -6.08
CA ARG A 104 -12.08 -11.88 -5.61
C ARG A 104 -11.78 -12.19 -4.14
N LEU A 105 -10.66 -11.71 -3.60
CA LEU A 105 -10.33 -11.87 -2.17
C LEU A 105 -11.28 -11.08 -1.26
N ARG A 106 -12.05 -10.12 -1.78
CA ARG A 106 -13.02 -9.32 -1.01
C ARG A 106 -14.39 -10.00 -0.84
N HIS A 107 -14.66 -11.09 -1.55
CA HIS A 107 -15.98 -11.74 -1.60
C HIS A 107 -16.01 -13.14 -0.96
N ARG A 108 -14.97 -13.56 -0.23
CA ARG A 108 -15.04 -14.72 0.65
C ARG A 108 -15.16 -14.28 2.10
N GLY A 109 -16.39 -13.94 2.48
CA GLY A 109 -16.89 -13.90 3.86
C GLY A 109 -18.16 -14.74 3.91
#